data_AF-A2A4J3-F1
#
_entry.id   AF-A2A4J3-F1
#
_cell.length_a   1.000
_cell.length_b   1.000
_cell.length_c   1.000
_cell.angle_alpha   90.00
_cell.angle_beta   90.00
_cell.angle_gamma   90.00
#
_symmetry.space_group_name_H-M   'P 1'
#
loop_
_entity.id
_entity.type
_entity.pdbx_description
1 polymer ?
#
loop_
_entity_poly.entity_id
_entity_poly.type
_entity_poly.pdbx_seq_one_letter_code
_entity_poly.pdbx_strand_id
1 'polypeptide(L)'
;MASLLKVDQEVKLKMEKWILKKMKYLQSGGLSPSNYNFKVDSFRERITSEAEDLVANFFPKKLLELDSFLKEPILNIHDLTQIHSDMNLPVPDPILLTNSHDGLDGPTYKKRRLDECEEAFQGTKVFVMPNGMLKSNQQLVDIIEKVKPEIRLL
;
A
#
# COMPACT_ATOMS: atom_id res chain seq x y z
N MET A 1 81.06 -23.00 -7.37
CA MET A 1 80.41 -23.60 -8.55
C MET A 1 79.09 -24.30 -8.21
N ALA A 2 79.05 -25.27 -7.28
CA ALA A 2 77.83 -26.05 -6.96
C ALA A 2 76.66 -25.25 -6.35
N SER A 3 76.94 -24.17 -5.60
CA SER A 3 75.92 -23.30 -4.99
C SER A 3 75.16 -22.44 -6.02
N LEU A 4 75.83 -22.00 -7.09
CA LEU A 4 75.22 -21.18 -8.14
C LEU A 4 74.23 -21.98 -8.98
N LEU A 5 74.58 -23.22 -9.36
CA LEU A 5 73.68 -24.13 -10.08
C LEU A 5 72.39 -24.43 -9.30
N LYS A 6 72.49 -24.51 -7.96
CA LYS A 6 71.34 -24.81 -7.11
C LYS A 6 70.35 -23.65 -7.02
N VAL A 7 70.86 -22.41 -7.01
CA VAL A 7 70.04 -21.19 -7.07
C VAL A 7 69.35 -21.08 -8.43
N ASP A 8 70.06 -21.38 -9.52
CA ASP A 8 69.50 -21.34 -10.87
C ASP A 8 68.33 -22.34 -11.06
N GLN A 9 68.50 -23.57 -10.55
CA GLN A 9 67.42 -24.58 -10.56
C GLN A 9 66.20 -24.17 -9.73
N GLU A 10 66.40 -23.54 -8.57
CA GLU A 10 65.31 -23.06 -7.71
C GLU A 10 64.49 -21.96 -8.41
N VAL A 11 65.17 -21.02 -9.08
CA VAL A 11 64.52 -19.94 -9.85
C VAL A 11 63.72 -20.54 -11.01
N LYS A 12 64.29 -21.50 -11.73
CA LYS A 12 63.61 -22.18 -12.83
C LYS A 12 62.36 -22.93 -12.36
N LEU A 13 62.46 -23.66 -11.24
CA LEU A 13 61.33 -24.38 -10.65
C LEU A 13 60.22 -23.42 -10.16
N LYS A 14 60.59 -22.27 -9.61
CA LYS A 14 59.63 -21.22 -9.23
C LYS A 14 58.93 -20.63 -10.44
N MET A 15 59.67 -20.39 -11.54
CA MET A 15 59.09 -19.92 -12.80
C MET A 15 58.12 -20.95 -13.40
N GLU A 16 58.50 -22.24 -13.45
CA GLU A 16 57.65 -23.31 -13.96
C GLU A 16 56.37 -23.47 -13.11
N LYS A 17 56.49 -23.42 -11.78
CA LYS A 17 55.33 -23.43 -10.87
C LYS A 17 54.44 -22.21 -11.08
N TRP A 18 55.01 -21.04 -11.34
CA TRP A 18 54.26 -19.82 -11.62
C TRP A 18 53.50 -19.93 -12.96
N ILE A 19 54.14 -20.47 -14.00
CA ILE A 19 53.54 -20.71 -15.31
C ILE A 19 52.41 -21.73 -15.19
N LEU A 20 52.63 -22.86 -14.52
CA LEU A 20 51.61 -23.89 -14.29
C LEU A 20 50.42 -23.34 -13.49
N LYS A 21 50.71 -22.53 -12.46
CA LYS A 21 49.65 -21.85 -11.70
C LYS A 21 48.87 -20.88 -12.60
N LYS A 22 49.55 -20.07 -13.42
CA LYS A 22 48.91 -19.15 -14.37
C LYS A 22 48.06 -19.87 -15.40
N MET A 23 48.55 -20.97 -15.98
CA MET A 23 47.80 -21.83 -16.90
C MET A 23 46.58 -22.46 -16.24
N LYS A 24 46.71 -22.96 -15.01
CA LYS A 24 45.60 -23.54 -14.26
C LYS A 24 44.51 -22.51 -13.94
N TYR A 25 44.88 -21.27 -13.59
CA TYR A 25 43.93 -20.17 -13.39
C TYR A 25 43.18 -19.77 -14.67
N LEU A 26 43.85 -19.84 -15.83
CA LEU A 26 43.23 -19.59 -17.13
C LEU A 26 42.30 -20.73 -17.56
N GLN A 27 42.65 -21.98 -17.25
CA GLN A 27 41.81 -23.16 -17.53
C GLN A 27 40.63 -23.33 -16.57
N SER A 28 40.78 -22.91 -15.30
CA SER A 28 39.75 -23.06 -14.28
C SER A 28 38.65 -21.99 -14.32
N GLY A 29 38.57 -21.22 -15.42
CA GLY A 29 37.44 -20.31 -15.69
C GLY A 29 37.12 -19.40 -14.53
N GLY A 30 38.02 -18.46 -14.19
CA GLY A 30 37.59 -17.28 -13.42
C GLY A 30 36.36 -16.71 -14.14
N LEU A 31 35.23 -16.56 -13.42
CA LEU A 31 33.91 -16.26 -13.99
C LEU A 31 34.05 -15.33 -15.19
N SER A 32 33.88 -15.90 -16.38
CA SER A 32 34.11 -15.16 -17.62
C SER A 32 33.14 -13.97 -17.64
N PRO A 33 33.59 -12.75 -17.99
CA PRO A 33 32.71 -11.61 -18.21
C PRO A 33 31.53 -11.93 -19.15
N SER A 34 31.68 -12.95 -20.00
CA SER A 34 30.62 -13.45 -20.87
C SER A 34 29.38 -13.98 -20.15
N ASN A 35 29.48 -14.49 -18.92
CA ASN A 35 28.33 -15.04 -18.19
C ASN A 35 27.40 -13.90 -17.69
N TYR A 36 27.98 -12.81 -17.19
CA TYR A 36 27.21 -11.64 -16.78
C TYR A 36 26.55 -10.93 -17.96
N ASN A 37 27.30 -10.76 -19.06
CA ASN A 37 26.73 -10.20 -20.30
C ASN A 37 25.60 -11.07 -20.84
N PHE A 38 25.75 -12.39 -20.87
CA PHE A 38 24.69 -13.31 -21.29
C PHE A 38 23.41 -13.18 -20.44
N LYS A 39 23.54 -13.08 -19.10
CA LYS A 39 22.39 -12.89 -18.22
C LYS A 39 21.68 -11.55 -18.46
N VAL A 40 22.46 -10.49 -18.69
CA VAL A 40 21.93 -9.15 -19.00
C VAL A 40 21.25 -9.15 -20.37
N ASP A 41 21.87 -9.74 -21.38
CA ASP A 41 21.30 -9.80 -22.74
C ASP A 41 20.01 -10.64 -22.77
N SER A 42 19.99 -11.78 -22.07
CA SER A 42 18.76 -12.57 -21.89
C SER A 42 17.67 -11.81 -21.12
N PHE A 43 18.03 -10.99 -20.13
CA PHE A 43 17.06 -10.12 -19.47
C PHE A 43 16.53 -9.03 -20.41
N ARG A 44 17.40 -8.39 -21.20
CA ARG A 44 17.02 -7.38 -22.19
C ARG A 44 16.08 -7.96 -23.23
N GLU A 45 16.39 -9.13 -23.78
CA GLU A 45 15.53 -9.82 -24.75
C GLU A 45 14.16 -10.13 -24.18
N ARG A 46 14.09 -10.62 -22.93
CA ARG A 46 12.81 -10.87 -22.25
C ARG A 46 12.00 -9.59 -22.05
N ILE A 47 12.61 -8.50 -21.57
CA ILE A 47 11.92 -7.22 -21.38
C ILE A 47 11.45 -6.64 -22.71
N THR A 48 12.26 -6.73 -23.77
CA THR A 48 11.87 -6.28 -25.12
C THR A 48 10.68 -7.09 -25.63
N SER A 49 10.72 -8.42 -25.53
CA SER A 49 9.61 -9.28 -25.96
C SER A 49 8.34 -9.03 -25.16
N GLU A 50 8.44 -8.81 -23.86
CA GLU A 50 7.30 -8.45 -23.00
C GLU A 50 6.74 -7.09 -23.39
N ALA A 51 7.59 -6.10 -23.69
CA ALA A 51 7.16 -4.80 -24.17
C ALA A 51 6.46 -4.87 -25.54
N GLU A 52 6.97 -5.69 -26.46
CA GLU A 52 6.33 -5.93 -27.76
C GLU A 52 4.95 -6.58 -27.59
N ASP A 53 4.84 -7.60 -26.72
CA ASP A 53 3.55 -8.23 -26.41
C ASP A 53 2.58 -7.25 -25.73
N LEU A 54 3.08 -6.38 -24.85
CA LEU A 54 2.27 -5.35 -24.21
C LEU A 54 1.63 -4.42 -25.24
N VAL A 55 2.41 -3.95 -26.22
CA VAL A 55 1.93 -3.03 -27.25
C VAL A 55 1.03 -3.73 -28.27
N ALA A 56 1.42 -4.92 -28.71
CA ALA A 56 0.70 -5.62 -29.77
C ALA A 56 -0.60 -6.28 -29.28
N ASN A 57 -0.59 -6.82 -28.06
CA ASN A 57 -1.68 -7.66 -27.55
C ASN A 57 -2.34 -7.10 -26.30
N PHE A 58 -1.56 -6.70 -25.29
CA PHE A 58 -2.13 -6.33 -23.99
C PHE A 58 -2.91 -5.02 -24.04
N PHE A 59 -2.34 -3.94 -24.56
CA PHE A 59 -3.01 -2.64 -24.61
C PHE A 59 -4.30 -2.65 -25.45
N PRO A 60 -4.32 -3.22 -26.68
CA PRO A 60 -5.56 -3.28 -27.45
C PRO A 60 -6.65 -4.10 -26.75
N LYS A 61 -6.29 -5.23 -26.13
CA LYS A 61 -7.25 -6.06 -25.38
C LYS A 61 -7.77 -5.33 -24.14
N LYS A 62 -6.88 -4.74 -23.35
CA LYS A 62 -7.24 -4.02 -22.12
C LYS A 62 -8.06 -2.77 -22.39
N LEU A 63 -7.80 -2.07 -23.48
CA LEU A 63 -8.63 -0.95 -23.90
C LEU A 63 -10.09 -1.37 -24.11
N LEU A 64 -10.33 -2.46 -24.82
CA LEU A 64 -11.68 -2.98 -25.08
C LEU A 64 -12.36 -3.51 -23.81
N GLU A 65 -11.58 -4.16 -22.95
CA GLU A 65 -12.04 -4.64 -21.65
C GLU A 65 -12.48 -3.48 -20.75
N LEU A 66 -11.68 -2.42 -20.65
CA LEU A 66 -12.01 -1.23 -19.87
C LEU A 66 -13.18 -0.44 -20.46
N ASP A 67 -13.29 -0.34 -21.79
CA ASP A 67 -14.45 0.28 -22.45
C ASP A 67 -15.75 -0.48 -22.13
N SER A 68 -15.69 -1.81 -22.11
CA SER A 68 -16.82 -2.66 -21.72
C SER A 68 -17.13 -2.53 -20.23
N PHE A 69 -16.09 -2.49 -19.40
CA PHE A 69 -16.20 -2.32 -17.95
C PHE A 69 -16.88 -1.00 -17.58
N LEU A 70 -16.49 0.11 -18.21
CA LEU A 70 -17.10 1.43 -17.99
C LEU A 70 -18.58 1.50 -18.36
N LYS A 71 -19.04 0.62 -19.26
CA LYS A 71 -20.46 0.49 -19.65
C LYS A 71 -21.26 -0.37 -18.68
N GLU A 72 -20.64 -1.02 -17.70
CA GLU A 72 -21.38 -1.81 -16.71
C GLU A 72 -22.31 -0.92 -15.89
N PRO A 73 -23.55 -1.37 -15.62
CA PRO A 73 -24.54 -0.59 -14.87
C PRO A 73 -24.12 -0.30 -13.42
N ILE A 74 -23.18 -1.08 -12.88
CA ILE A 74 -22.62 -0.84 -11.54
C ILE A 74 -21.72 0.41 -11.50
N LEU A 75 -21.13 0.80 -12.63
CA LEU A 75 -20.34 2.03 -12.77
C LEU A 75 -21.15 3.17 -13.39
N ASN A 76 -22.18 2.85 -14.18
CA ASN A 76 -23.03 3.83 -14.85
C ASN A 76 -24.28 4.19 -14.01
N ILE A 77 -24.06 4.88 -12.90
CA ILE A 77 -25.13 5.26 -11.96
C ILE A 77 -25.63 6.67 -12.29
N HIS A 78 -26.84 6.77 -12.85
CA HIS A 78 -27.46 8.05 -13.20
C HIS A 78 -28.12 8.74 -12.01
N ASP A 79 -28.54 7.97 -11.01
CA ASP A 79 -29.21 8.48 -9.82
C ASP A 79 -28.40 8.10 -8.56
N LEU A 80 -27.84 9.12 -7.91
CA LEU A 80 -26.98 8.97 -6.74
C LEU A 80 -27.74 8.47 -5.51
N THR A 81 -29.07 8.54 -5.51
CA THR A 81 -29.88 7.94 -4.43
C THR A 81 -29.76 6.41 -4.41
N GLN A 82 -29.41 5.79 -5.54
CA GLN A 82 -29.23 4.33 -5.64
C GLN A 82 -28.01 3.81 -4.88
N ILE A 83 -27.03 4.66 -4.62
CA ILE A 83 -25.85 4.35 -3.81
C ILE A 83 -25.91 5.02 -2.43
N HIS A 84 -27.06 5.58 -2.06
CA HIS A 84 -27.23 6.10 -0.72
C HIS A 84 -27.34 4.92 0.25
N SER A 85 -26.42 4.86 1.22
CA SER A 85 -26.53 3.93 2.34
C SER A 85 -27.15 4.67 3.53
N ASP A 86 -28.37 4.27 3.91
CA ASP A 86 -29.10 4.92 4.99
C ASP A 86 -28.37 4.76 6.33
N MET A 87 -28.09 5.90 6.95
CA MET A 87 -27.49 6.00 8.27
C MET A 87 -28.56 6.43 9.28
N ASN A 88 -29.21 5.44 9.90
CA ASN A 88 -30.23 5.66 10.92
C ASN A 88 -29.57 5.94 12.29
N LEU A 89 -29.04 7.15 12.46
CA LEU A 89 -28.56 7.64 13.75
C LEU A 89 -29.67 8.40 14.47
N PRO A 90 -29.89 8.14 15.77
CA PRO A 90 -30.78 8.97 16.57
C PRO A 90 -30.22 10.39 16.63
N VAL A 91 -31.01 11.37 16.20
CA VAL A 91 -30.67 12.79 16.37
C VAL A 91 -30.99 13.17 17.82
N PRO A 92 -30.02 13.57 18.64
CA PRO A 92 -30.28 13.94 20.02
C PRO A 92 -31.09 15.24 20.10
N ASP A 93 -31.93 15.34 21.12
CA ASP A 93 -32.65 16.57 21.41
C ASP A 93 -31.67 17.73 21.66
N PRO A 94 -32.01 18.95 21.22
CA PRO A 94 -31.16 20.11 21.44
C PRO A 94 -30.94 20.32 22.94
N ILE A 95 -29.67 20.48 23.33
CA ILE A 95 -29.32 20.86 24.70
C ILE A 95 -29.86 22.28 24.89
N LEU A 96 -30.93 22.41 25.67
CA LEU A 96 -31.40 23.70 26.16
C LEU A 96 -30.41 24.19 27.20
N LEU A 97 -29.27 24.73 26.76
CA LEU A 97 -28.45 25.57 27.62
C LEU A 97 -29.31 26.80 27.91
N THR A 98 -29.82 26.89 29.14
CA THR A 98 -30.29 28.17 29.62
C THR A 98 -29.04 29.06 29.62
N ASN A 99 -28.95 29.96 28.64
CA ASN A 99 -27.89 30.96 28.58
C ASN A 99 -28.08 31.90 29.77
N SER A 100 -27.63 31.51 30.96
CA SER A 100 -27.33 32.45 32.04
C SER A 100 -25.91 33.00 31.85
N HIS A 101 -25.62 33.47 30.63
CA HIS A 101 -24.47 34.30 30.30
C HIS A 101 -24.96 35.55 29.56
N ASP A 102 -25.95 36.20 30.12
CA ASP A 102 -26.01 37.66 30.09
C ASP A 102 -26.03 38.13 31.54
N GLY A 103 -25.23 39.15 31.83
CA GLY A 103 -24.84 39.49 33.19
C GLY A 103 -26.02 39.90 34.08
N LEU A 104 -25.71 39.88 35.38
CA LEU A 104 -26.40 40.48 36.52
C LEU A 104 -27.25 39.51 37.36
N ASP A 105 -26.91 39.49 38.65
CA ASP A 105 -27.59 38.91 39.81
C ASP A 105 -27.43 37.40 40.09
N GLY A 106 -26.26 37.06 40.63
CA GLY A 106 -26.13 35.87 41.48
C GLY A 106 -26.94 36.03 42.78
N PRO A 107 -27.72 35.02 43.22
CA PRO A 107 -28.32 35.04 44.54
C PRO A 107 -27.28 34.62 45.57
N THR A 108 -26.82 35.63 46.30
CA THR A 108 -26.04 35.52 47.52
C THR A 108 -26.70 34.54 48.50
N TYR A 109 -25.90 33.60 49.00
CA TYR A 109 -26.17 32.62 50.05
C TYR A 109 -27.19 33.07 51.12
N LYS A 110 -28.38 32.47 51.21
CA LYS A 110 -29.16 32.34 52.46
C LYS A 110 -30.01 31.06 52.49
N LYS A 111 -29.83 30.29 53.56
CA LYS A 111 -30.54 29.07 53.97
C LYS A 111 -32.04 29.05 53.64
N ARG A 112 -32.51 27.87 53.19
CA ARG A 112 -33.61 27.04 53.75
C ARG A 112 -34.63 26.58 52.68
N ARG A 113 -34.61 25.28 52.37
CA ARG A 113 -35.66 24.26 52.61
C ARG A 113 -35.33 23.06 51.72
N LEU A 114 -35.36 21.88 52.32
CA LEU A 114 -35.54 20.61 51.64
C LEU A 114 -36.87 20.72 50.88
N ASP A 115 -36.81 20.85 49.57
CA ASP A 115 -37.91 20.48 48.69
C ASP A 115 -37.33 19.75 47.48
N GLU A 116 -38.03 18.70 47.12
CA GLU A 116 -37.66 17.60 46.24
C GLU A 116 -37.61 18.09 44.79
N CYS A 117 -36.58 18.87 44.44
CA CYS A 117 -36.25 19.13 43.05
C CYS A 117 -35.12 18.17 42.70
N GLU A 118 -35.50 17.02 42.14
CA GLU A 118 -34.63 16.06 41.44
C GLU A 118 -33.90 16.82 40.33
N GLU A 119 -32.85 17.52 40.74
CA GLU A 119 -32.06 18.42 39.94
C GLU A 119 -31.45 17.59 38.83
N ALA A 120 -32.00 17.74 37.63
CA ALA A 120 -31.50 17.18 36.40
C ALA A 120 -30.15 17.83 36.04
N PHE A 121 -29.13 17.69 36.90
CA PHE A 121 -27.73 17.72 36.51
C PHE A 121 -27.43 16.42 35.76
N GLN A 122 -28.13 16.21 34.64
CA GLN A 122 -27.73 15.23 33.66
C GLN A 122 -26.50 15.82 32.97
N GLY A 123 -25.31 15.31 33.29
CA GLY A 123 -24.12 15.54 32.47
C GLY A 123 -24.39 15.21 31.00
N THR A 124 -23.50 15.60 30.09
CA THR A 124 -23.64 15.30 28.65
C THR A 124 -23.98 13.82 28.46
N LYS A 125 -25.20 13.53 27.96
CA LYS A 125 -25.65 12.16 27.70
C LYS A 125 -24.68 11.51 26.71
N VAL A 126 -23.87 10.59 27.18
CA VAL A 126 -23.03 9.74 26.32
C VAL A 126 -23.98 8.73 25.66
N PHE A 127 -24.36 9.00 24.41
CA PHE A 127 -25.21 8.09 23.66
C PHE A 127 -24.41 6.85 23.26
N VAL A 128 -24.84 5.69 23.77
CA VAL A 128 -24.47 4.38 23.22
C VAL A 128 -25.17 4.28 21.86
N MET A 129 -24.46 3.89 20.80
CA MET A 129 -25.02 3.76 19.45
C MET A 129 -26.05 2.62 19.46
N PRO A 130 -27.37 2.91 19.48
CA PRO A 130 -28.37 1.90 19.84
C PRO A 130 -28.49 0.81 18.77
N ASN A 131 -28.08 1.12 17.53
CA ASN A 131 -28.12 0.22 16.38
C ASN A 131 -26.77 -0.48 16.12
N GLY A 132 -25.81 -0.39 17.05
CA GLY A 132 -24.48 -0.95 16.88
C GLY A 132 -23.61 -0.17 15.89
N MET A 133 -22.53 -0.81 15.40
CA MET A 133 -21.57 -0.20 14.47
C MET A 133 -22.20 0.03 13.10
N LEU A 134 -21.95 1.21 12.52
CA LEU A 134 -22.41 1.54 11.18
C LEU A 134 -21.77 0.61 10.13
N LYS A 135 -22.57 0.10 9.21
CA LYS A 135 -22.08 -0.71 8.08
C LYS A 135 -21.56 0.18 6.96
N SER A 136 -20.56 -0.32 6.24
CA SER A 136 -20.07 0.31 5.01
C SER A 136 -21.08 0.17 3.87
N ASN A 137 -21.01 1.11 2.92
CA ASN A 137 -21.78 1.06 1.69
C ASN A 137 -21.31 -0.11 0.82
N GLN A 138 -22.15 -1.15 0.71
CA GLN A 138 -21.77 -2.37 -0.01
C GLN A 138 -21.60 -2.14 -1.51
N GLN A 139 -22.43 -1.30 -2.13
CA GLN A 139 -22.32 -1.02 -3.56
C GLN A 139 -21.00 -0.31 -3.90
N LEU A 140 -20.55 0.61 -3.05
CA LEU A 140 -19.22 1.22 -3.21
C LEU A 140 -18.09 0.23 -2.96
N VAL A 141 -18.24 -0.67 -1.99
CA VAL A 141 -17.26 -1.74 -1.75
C VAL A 141 -17.13 -2.62 -3.00
N ASP A 142 -18.23 -3.05 -3.59
CA ASP A 142 -18.25 -3.88 -4.80
C ASP A 142 -17.57 -3.18 -5.99
N ILE A 143 -17.87 -1.89 -6.19
CA ILE A 143 -17.20 -1.06 -7.21
C ILE A 143 -15.70 -0.99 -6.95
N ILE A 144 -15.29 -0.72 -5.72
CA ILE A 144 -13.88 -0.62 -5.33
C ILE A 144 -13.15 -1.95 -5.56
N GLU A 145 -13.79 -3.09 -5.25
CA GLU A 145 -13.21 -4.42 -5.46
C GLU A 145 -12.98 -4.72 -6.94
N LYS A 146 -13.85 -4.24 -7.83
CA LYS A 146 -13.64 -4.36 -9.28
C LYS A 146 -12.58 -3.40 -9.84
N VAL A 147 -12.50 -2.18 -9.32
CA VAL A 147 -11.56 -1.15 -9.83
C VAL A 147 -10.12 -1.37 -9.34
N LYS A 148 -9.94 -1.84 -8.11
CA LYS A 148 -8.61 -2.11 -7.51
C LYS A 148 -7.67 -2.99 -8.36
N PRO A 149 -8.08 -4.15 -8.91
CA PRO A 149 -7.19 -4.99 -9.70
C PRO A 149 -6.77 -4.33 -11.01
N GLU A 150 -7.65 -3.57 -11.68
CA GLU A 150 -7.29 -2.87 -12.92
C GLU A 150 -6.22 -1.80 -12.67
N ILE A 151 -6.29 -1.07 -11.55
CA ILE A 151 -5.24 -0.10 -11.16
C ILE A 151 -3.89 -0.78 -10.86
N ARG A 152 -3.91 -1.98 -10.29
CA ARG A 152 -2.66 -2.71 -9.96
C ARG A 152 -1.98 -3.32 -11.17
N LEU A 153 -2.78 -3.65 -12.18
CA LEU A 153 -2.34 -4.34 -13.37
C LEU A 153 -1.72 -3.38 -14.40
N LEU A 154 -2.25 -2.15 -14.47
CA LEU A 154 -1.74 -1.05 -15.30
C LEU A 154 -0.58 -0.32 -14.61
#